data_AF-A0A060W6M1-F1
#
_entry.id   AF-A0A060W6M1-F1
#
_cell.length_a   1.000
_cell.length_b   1.000
_cell.length_c   1.000
_cell.angle_alpha   90.00
_cell.angle_beta   90.00
_cell.angle_gamma   90.00
#
_symmetry.space_group_name_H-M   'P 1'
#
loop_
_entity.id
_entity.type
_entity.pdbx_description
1 polymer ?
#
loop_
_entity_poly.entity_id
_entity_poly.type
_entity_poly.pdbx_seq_one_letter_code
_entity_poly.pdbx_strand_id
1 'polypeptide(L)'
;MQDFYVVESVFLPSEGSNLTPAHHYPDFRFKTYAPLAFRYFRELFGIKPDDYLYSICNEPLIELSNPGASGSLFYLTSDDEFIIKTVQHKEAEFLQKLLPGYYMNLNQNPRTLLPKFYGLYCIQSGGVNIRLVVMNNVLPRSVKMHYKYDLKGSTYKRRASRKEREKACPVYKDLDFQDMHEGLYFDADTYNALMKTLQRDCRKL
;
A
#
# COMPACT_ATOMS: atom_id res chain seq x y z
N MET A 1 -17.23 -2.39 15.52
CA MET A 1 -17.86 -2.63 14.19
C MET A 1 -18.27 -1.33 13.51
N GLN A 2 -18.83 -0.36 14.23
CA GLN A 2 -19.19 0.95 13.65
C GLN A 2 -17.96 1.75 13.17
N ASP A 3 -16.81 1.59 13.83
CA ASP A 3 -15.57 2.34 13.53
C ASP A 3 -15.04 2.16 12.11
N PHE A 4 -15.33 1.02 11.46
CA PHE A 4 -14.87 0.74 10.10
C PHE A 4 -15.56 1.61 9.04
N TYR A 5 -16.72 2.17 9.35
CA TYR A 5 -17.51 2.99 8.43
C TYR A 5 -17.41 4.49 8.71
N VAL A 6 -16.74 4.88 9.79
CA VAL A 6 -16.52 6.29 10.15
C VAL A 6 -15.66 6.96 9.08
N VAL A 7 -16.06 8.17 8.67
CA VAL A 7 -15.26 9.05 7.82
C VAL A 7 -15.25 10.42 8.48
N GLU A 8 -14.09 10.83 8.94
CA GLU A 8 -13.87 12.18 9.45
C GLU A 8 -13.48 13.10 8.32
N SER A 9 -13.88 14.37 8.39
CA SER A 9 -13.58 15.36 7.36
C SER A 9 -13.19 16.69 7.97
N VAL A 10 -12.04 17.19 7.55
CA VAL A 10 -11.51 18.51 7.91
C VAL A 10 -11.40 19.36 6.65
N PHE A 11 -11.80 20.63 6.73
CA PHE A 11 -11.59 21.60 5.67
C PHE A 11 -10.34 22.42 5.95
N LEU A 12 -9.46 22.55 4.96
CA LEU A 12 -8.20 23.28 5.02
C LEU A 12 -8.26 24.42 4.00
N PRO A 13 -8.69 25.62 4.43
CA PRO A 13 -8.62 26.81 3.61
C PRO A 13 -7.18 27.31 3.49
N SER A 14 -6.83 27.82 2.32
CA SER A 14 -5.52 28.40 2.01
C SER A 14 -5.12 29.53 2.97
N GLU A 15 -6.07 30.37 3.36
CA GLU A 15 -5.87 31.45 4.35
C GLU A 15 -5.73 30.95 5.80
N GLY A 16 -5.98 29.67 6.06
CA GLY A 16 -5.98 29.08 7.40
C GLY A 16 -7.30 29.28 8.16
N SER A 17 -7.40 28.65 9.33
CA SER A 17 -8.55 28.71 10.23
C SER A 17 -8.10 28.55 11.69
N ASN A 18 -9.04 28.65 12.64
CA ASN A 18 -8.76 28.36 14.05
C ASN A 18 -8.34 26.90 14.31
N LEU A 19 -8.58 25.98 13.36
CA LEU A 19 -8.28 24.55 13.49
C LEU A 19 -7.12 24.09 12.60
N THR A 20 -6.79 24.86 11.56
CA THR A 20 -5.85 24.44 10.51
C THR A 20 -4.96 25.61 10.11
N PRO A 21 -3.63 25.45 10.01
CA PRO A 21 -2.74 26.53 9.61
C PRO A 21 -2.97 26.96 8.15
N ALA A 22 -2.56 28.19 7.81
CA ALA A 22 -2.53 28.69 6.44
C ALA A 22 -1.51 27.93 5.59
N HIS A 23 -1.75 27.85 4.27
CA HIS A 23 -0.87 27.13 3.33
C HIS A 23 -0.96 27.67 1.90
N HIS A 24 0.04 27.35 1.08
CA HIS A 24 0.12 27.82 -0.31
C HIS A 24 -0.70 27.01 -1.33
N TYR A 25 -1.31 25.89 -0.92
CA TYR A 25 -2.16 25.09 -1.80
C TYR A 25 -3.58 25.64 -1.89
N PRO A 26 -4.34 25.35 -2.97
CA PRO A 26 -5.77 25.68 -3.06
C PRO A 26 -6.55 25.06 -1.90
N ASP A 27 -7.69 25.67 -1.56
CA ASP A 27 -8.60 25.13 -0.55
C ASP A 27 -8.93 23.65 -0.83
N PHE A 28 -8.87 22.83 0.21
CA PHE A 28 -9.17 21.42 0.09
C PHE A 28 -9.83 20.84 1.33
N ARG A 29 -10.52 19.71 1.13
CA ARG A 29 -11.09 18.91 2.21
C ARG A 29 -10.30 17.63 2.33
N PHE A 30 -9.78 17.37 3.52
CA PHE A 30 -9.10 16.12 3.86
C PHE A 30 -10.07 15.20 4.58
N LYS A 31 -10.19 13.95 4.11
CA LYS A 31 -11.03 12.92 4.71
C LYS A 31 -10.19 11.76 5.19
N THR A 32 -10.44 11.31 6.41
CA THR A 32 -9.80 10.15 7.02
C THR A 32 -10.85 9.06 7.21
N TYR A 33 -10.63 7.91 6.59
CA TYR A 33 -11.53 6.76 6.67
C TYR A 33 -11.10 5.83 7.80
N ALA A 34 -12.06 5.38 8.61
CA ALA A 34 -11.86 4.43 9.71
C ALA A 34 -10.64 4.76 10.61
N PRO A 35 -10.52 6.00 11.14
CA PRO A 35 -9.31 6.47 11.83
C PRO A 35 -8.89 5.55 12.99
N LEU A 36 -9.85 5.09 13.80
CA LEU A 36 -9.59 4.19 14.92
C LEU A 36 -9.10 2.81 14.47
N ALA A 37 -9.63 2.27 13.36
CA ALA A 37 -9.18 1.01 12.81
C ALA A 37 -7.72 1.09 12.31
N PHE A 38 -7.38 2.15 11.57
CA PHE A 38 -6.01 2.33 11.09
C PHE A 38 -5.03 2.73 12.18
N ARG A 39 -5.47 3.40 13.26
CA ARG A 39 -4.65 3.54 14.48
C ARG A 39 -4.31 2.16 15.06
N TYR A 40 -5.31 1.32 15.26
CA TYR A 40 -5.10 -0.04 15.76
C TYR A 40 -4.22 -0.90 14.84
N PHE A 41 -4.39 -0.83 13.52
CA PHE A 41 -3.53 -1.57 12.58
C PHE A 41 -2.08 -1.11 12.65
N ARG A 42 -1.83 0.21 12.73
CA ARG A 42 -0.47 0.75 12.92
C ARG A 42 0.15 0.23 14.22
N GLU A 43 -0.60 0.24 15.33
CA GLU A 43 -0.16 -0.32 16.62
C GLU A 43 0.19 -1.82 16.51
N LEU A 44 -0.66 -2.63 15.87
CA LEU A 44 -0.39 -4.05 15.63
C LEU A 44 0.88 -4.30 14.82
N PHE A 45 1.20 -3.41 13.89
CA PHE A 45 2.41 -3.49 13.08
C PHE A 45 3.62 -2.77 13.69
N GLY A 46 3.51 -2.29 14.94
CA GLY A 46 4.61 -1.67 15.66
C GLY A 46 4.97 -0.26 15.20
N ILE A 47 4.07 0.43 14.49
CA ILE A 47 4.29 1.78 13.97
C ILE A 47 3.81 2.80 15.01
N LYS A 48 4.74 3.59 15.55
CA LYS A 48 4.42 4.67 16.47
C LYS A 48 3.78 5.84 15.71
N PRO A 49 2.85 6.58 16.34
CA PRO A 49 2.22 7.74 15.70
C PRO A 49 3.22 8.80 15.21
N ASP A 50 4.22 9.12 16.03
CA ASP A 50 5.22 10.15 15.71
C ASP A 50 6.09 9.74 14.52
N ASP A 51 6.54 8.48 14.47
CA ASP A 51 7.34 7.95 13.36
C ASP A 51 6.53 7.97 12.05
N TYR A 52 5.26 7.58 12.11
CA TYR A 52 4.36 7.62 10.94
C TYR A 52 4.15 9.04 10.41
N LEU A 53 3.94 10.01 11.31
CA LEU A 53 3.76 11.41 10.94
C LEU A 53 5.06 12.02 10.39
N TYR A 54 6.20 11.75 11.03
CA TYR A 54 7.50 12.22 10.56
C TYR A 54 7.80 11.72 9.14
N SER A 55 7.65 10.41 8.92
CA SER A 55 7.92 9.77 7.64
C SER A 55 7.08 10.32 6.47
N ILE A 56 5.80 10.62 6.72
CA ILE A 56 4.84 11.01 5.67
C ILE A 56 4.74 12.53 5.49
N CYS A 57 4.88 13.31 6.58
CA CYS A 57 4.55 14.73 6.58
C CYS A 57 5.77 15.66 6.67
N ASN A 58 6.91 15.21 7.20
CA ASN A 58 8.07 16.09 7.37
C ASN A 58 9.02 16.10 6.18
N GLU A 59 9.10 15.02 5.43
CA GLU A 59 10.03 14.90 4.30
C GLU A 59 9.27 14.81 2.97
N PRO A 60 9.84 15.33 1.85
CA PRO A 60 9.23 15.21 0.54
C PRO A 60 8.97 13.75 0.13
N LEU A 61 7.83 13.51 -0.51
CA LEU A 61 7.50 12.21 -1.08
C LEU A 61 8.20 12.01 -2.43
N ILE A 62 8.69 10.80 -2.67
CA ILE A 62 9.36 10.42 -3.92
C ILE A 62 8.34 9.75 -4.84
N GLU A 63 8.01 10.36 -5.97
CA GLU A 63 7.12 9.75 -6.97
C GLU A 63 7.81 8.57 -7.66
N LEU A 64 7.13 7.42 -7.70
CA LEU A 64 7.58 6.23 -8.41
C LEU A 64 6.92 6.18 -9.79
N SER A 65 7.74 6.24 -10.84
CA SER A 65 7.31 6.11 -12.24
C SER A 65 7.02 4.66 -12.62
N ASN A 66 6.01 4.08 -11.97
CA ASN A 66 5.47 2.77 -12.28
C ASN A 66 4.00 2.91 -12.73
N PRO A 67 3.73 3.07 -14.03
CA PRO A 67 2.38 2.91 -14.55
C PRO A 67 2.03 1.43 -14.43
N GLY A 68 1.49 1.03 -13.27
CA GLY A 68 0.71 -0.20 -13.20
C GLY A 68 -0.41 -0.15 -14.24
N ALA A 69 -0.95 -1.29 -14.64
CA ALA A 69 -2.04 -1.34 -15.63
C ALA A 69 -3.26 -0.47 -15.26
N SER A 70 -3.42 -0.13 -13.98
CA SER A 70 -4.48 0.72 -13.42
C SER A 70 -4.28 2.23 -13.62
N GLY A 71 -3.10 2.69 -14.04
CA GLY A 71 -2.77 4.13 -14.10
C GLY A 71 -2.67 4.80 -12.72
N SER A 72 -2.54 4.01 -11.64
CA SER A 72 -2.35 4.54 -10.29
C SER A 72 -0.96 5.13 -10.12
N LEU A 73 -0.88 6.27 -9.43
CA LEU A 73 0.36 6.89 -8.98
C LEU A 73 0.82 6.24 -7.69
N PHE A 74 2.13 6.13 -7.53
CA PHE A 74 2.77 5.62 -6.34
C PHE A 74 3.78 6.63 -5.85
N TYR A 75 3.80 6.86 -4.54
CA TYR A 75 4.81 7.63 -3.85
C TYR A 75 5.47 6.76 -2.80
N LEU A 76 6.69 7.11 -2.45
CA LEU A 76 7.50 6.49 -1.43
C LEU A 76 7.93 7.57 -0.43
N THR A 77 7.91 7.27 0.86
CA THR A 77 8.47 8.16 1.88
C THR A 77 9.99 8.23 1.79
N SER A 78 10.60 9.33 2.26
CA SER A 78 12.05 9.53 2.11
C SER A 78 12.89 8.53 2.90
N ASP A 79 12.35 7.99 3.99
CA ASP A 79 12.93 6.89 4.77
C ASP A 79 12.68 5.49 4.16
N ASP A 80 11.96 5.42 3.03
CA ASP A 80 11.69 4.21 2.26
C ASP A 80 10.81 3.16 2.99
N GLU A 81 10.15 3.55 4.08
CA GLU A 81 9.28 2.68 4.91
C GLU A 81 7.87 2.49 4.32
N PHE A 82 7.28 3.55 3.76
CA PHE A 82 5.88 3.56 3.33
C PHE A 82 5.71 3.83 1.84
N ILE A 83 4.77 3.10 1.25
CA ILE A 83 4.23 3.35 -0.09
C ILE A 83 2.87 4.01 0.06
N ILE A 84 2.67 5.09 -0.71
CA ILE A 84 1.39 5.78 -0.83
C ILE A 84 0.89 5.57 -2.26
N LYS A 85 -0.27 4.92 -2.41
CA LYS A 85 -0.85 4.58 -3.71
C LYS A 85 -2.14 5.35 -3.93
N THR A 86 -2.33 5.93 -5.13
CA THR A 86 -3.64 6.41 -5.55
C THR A 86 -4.56 5.24 -5.92
N VAL A 87 -5.80 5.29 -5.43
CA VAL A 87 -6.81 4.26 -5.69
C VAL A 87 -8.07 4.87 -6.27
N GLN A 88 -8.77 4.10 -7.09
CA GLN A 88 -10.06 4.49 -7.63
C GLN A 88 -11.12 4.51 -6.53
N HIS A 89 -12.25 5.19 -6.79
CA HIS A 89 -13.36 5.23 -5.85
C HIS A 89 -13.84 3.83 -5.42
N LYS A 90 -14.01 2.93 -6.38
CA LYS A 90 -14.47 1.56 -6.13
C LYS A 90 -13.46 0.74 -5.31
N GLU A 91 -12.16 0.95 -5.53
CA GLU A 91 -11.10 0.28 -4.75
C GLU A 91 -11.08 0.75 -3.29
N ALA A 92 -11.24 2.06 -3.06
CA ALA A 92 -11.33 2.60 -1.70
C ALA A 92 -12.60 2.12 -0.96
N GLU A 93 -13.74 2.09 -1.65
CA GLU A 93 -14.99 1.57 -1.08
C GLU A 93 -14.87 0.08 -0.76
N PHE A 94 -14.26 -0.70 -1.66
CA PHE A 94 -13.97 -2.11 -1.42
C PHE A 94 -13.06 -2.30 -0.22
N LEU A 95 -11.96 -1.54 -0.12
CA LEU A 95 -11.05 -1.61 1.03
C LEU A 95 -11.78 -1.31 2.35
N GLN A 96 -12.69 -0.33 2.38
CA GLN A 96 -13.48 -0.04 3.57
C GLN A 96 -14.38 -1.22 3.97
N LYS A 97 -15.01 -1.89 3.00
CA LYS A 97 -15.81 -3.11 3.23
C LYS A 97 -14.95 -4.30 3.67
N LEU A 98 -13.67 -4.33 3.28
CA LEU A 98 -12.72 -5.37 3.66
C LEU A 98 -12.24 -5.27 5.11
N LEU A 99 -12.25 -4.07 5.72
CA LEU A 99 -11.61 -3.82 7.03
C LEU A 99 -12.04 -4.79 8.16
N PRO A 100 -13.32 -5.17 8.31
CA PRO A 100 -13.70 -6.14 9.35
C PRO A 100 -13.04 -7.52 9.14
N GLY A 101 -13.04 -8.01 7.90
CA GLY A 101 -12.40 -9.28 7.55
C GLY A 101 -10.88 -9.21 7.68
N TYR A 102 -10.29 -8.08 7.31
CA TYR A 102 -8.87 -7.81 7.47
C TYR A 102 -8.46 -7.81 8.95
N TYR A 103 -9.23 -7.14 9.82
CA TYR A 103 -9.02 -7.17 11.28
C TYR A 103 -9.04 -8.60 11.85
N MET A 104 -10.00 -9.43 11.42
CA MET A 104 -10.05 -10.84 11.83
C MET A 104 -8.82 -11.60 11.36
N ASN A 105 -8.36 -11.36 10.13
CA ASN A 105 -7.18 -12.02 9.58
C ASN A 105 -5.91 -11.65 10.35
N LEU A 106 -5.71 -10.37 10.66
CA LEU A 106 -4.53 -9.92 11.42
C LEU A 106 -4.43 -10.60 12.80
N ASN A 107 -5.56 -10.74 13.49
CA ASN A 107 -5.60 -11.38 14.80
C ASN A 107 -5.42 -12.91 14.75
N GLN A 108 -5.85 -13.56 13.65
CA GLN A 108 -5.77 -15.02 13.52
C GLN A 108 -4.50 -15.50 12.80
N ASN A 109 -3.92 -14.67 11.93
CA ASN A 109 -2.79 -14.97 11.06
C ASN A 109 -1.72 -13.88 11.16
N PRO A 110 -0.96 -13.80 12.27
CA PRO A 110 0.01 -12.72 12.49
C PRO A 110 1.15 -12.68 11.48
N ARG A 111 1.36 -13.78 10.72
CA ARG A 111 2.37 -13.88 9.65
C ARG A 111 1.79 -13.62 8.25
N THR A 112 0.57 -13.06 8.15
CA THR A 112 -0.08 -12.81 6.86
C THR A 112 0.81 -12.05 5.87
N LEU A 113 0.70 -12.40 4.60
CA LEU A 113 1.40 -11.79 3.47
C LEU A 113 0.55 -10.72 2.77
N LEU A 114 -0.67 -10.48 3.25
CA LEU A 114 -1.52 -9.41 2.73
C LEU A 114 -0.84 -8.04 2.94
N PRO A 115 -1.15 -7.04 2.09
CA PRO A 115 -0.64 -5.69 2.26
C PRO A 115 -0.96 -5.15 3.66
N LYS A 116 0.04 -4.53 4.31
CA LYS A 116 -0.14 -3.91 5.62
C LYS A 116 -0.65 -2.49 5.41
N PHE A 117 -1.97 -2.29 5.55
CA PHE A 117 -2.58 -0.98 5.37
C PHE A 117 -2.49 -0.11 6.64
N TYR A 118 -2.05 1.12 6.48
CA TYR A 118 -1.79 2.07 7.57
C TYR A 118 -2.69 3.30 7.54
N GLY A 119 -3.36 3.55 6.42
CA GLY A 119 -4.35 4.60 6.32
C GLY A 119 -5.07 4.60 4.97
N LEU A 120 -6.30 5.09 4.99
CA LEU A 120 -7.10 5.40 3.80
C LEU A 120 -7.59 6.84 3.92
N TYR A 121 -7.24 7.65 2.92
CA TYR A 121 -7.50 9.09 2.91
C TYR A 121 -8.14 9.53 1.60
N CYS A 122 -8.83 10.67 1.61
CA CYS A 122 -9.30 11.33 0.40
C CYS A 122 -9.08 12.84 0.48
N ILE A 123 -8.44 13.39 -0.54
CA ILE A 123 -8.24 14.83 -0.72
C ILE A 123 -9.22 15.29 -1.78
N GLN A 124 -10.08 16.25 -1.42
CA GLN A 124 -11.05 16.86 -2.33
C GLN A 124 -10.68 18.32 -2.59
N SER A 125 -10.34 18.67 -3.82
CA SER A 125 -10.02 20.05 -4.21
C SER A 125 -10.44 20.30 -5.65
N GLY A 126 -11.01 21.47 -5.94
CA GLY A 126 -11.40 21.85 -7.31
C GLY A 126 -12.34 20.86 -8.02
N GLY A 127 -13.22 20.17 -7.28
CA GLY A 127 -14.10 19.12 -7.83
C GLY A 127 -13.44 17.76 -8.07
N VAL A 128 -12.13 17.64 -7.86
CA VAL A 128 -11.36 16.40 -7.98
C VAL A 128 -11.28 15.68 -6.64
N ASN A 129 -11.38 14.35 -6.66
CA ASN A 129 -11.25 13.48 -5.48
C ASN A 129 -10.07 12.52 -5.65
N ILE A 130 -8.98 12.76 -4.93
CA ILE A 130 -7.81 11.89 -4.92
C ILE A 130 -7.88 11.00 -3.69
N ARG A 131 -7.96 9.68 -3.87
CA ARG A 131 -7.99 8.72 -2.77
C ARG A 131 -6.63 8.03 -2.65
N LEU A 132 -6.15 7.93 -1.42
CA LEU A 132 -4.80 7.48 -1.10
C LEU A 132 -4.88 6.34 -0.11
N VAL A 133 -4.11 5.28 -0.36
CA VAL A 133 -3.86 4.21 0.61
C VAL A 133 -2.39 4.27 0.98
N VAL A 134 -2.11 4.31 2.28
CA VAL A 134 -0.76 4.17 2.82
C VAL A 134 -0.55 2.73 3.25
N MET A 135 0.54 2.12 2.81
CA MET A 135 0.86 0.72 3.08
C MET A 135 2.37 0.49 3.18
N ASN A 136 2.79 -0.68 3.65
CA ASN A 136 4.20 -1.01 3.77
C ASN A 136 4.92 -1.08 2.42
N ASN A 137 6.19 -0.65 2.42
CA ASN A 137 7.12 -1.03 1.36
C ASN A 137 7.59 -2.48 1.57
N VAL A 138 7.34 -3.35 0.59
CA VAL A 138 7.79 -4.76 0.65
C VAL A 138 9.25 -4.90 0.18
N LEU A 139 9.75 -3.95 -0.59
CA LEU A 139 11.05 -4.02 -1.25
C LEU A 139 11.89 -2.76 -0.90
N PRO A 140 12.36 -2.64 0.35
CA PRO A 140 13.14 -1.49 0.76
C PRO A 140 14.51 -1.44 0.07
N ARG A 141 14.94 -0.23 -0.29
CA ARG A 141 16.25 0.15 -0.85
C ARG A 141 17.42 -0.24 0.06
N SER A 142 17.19 -0.39 1.36
CA SER A 142 18.20 -0.89 2.31
C SER A 142 18.71 -2.29 1.95
N VAL A 143 17.93 -3.05 1.16
CA VAL A 143 18.31 -4.36 0.64
C VAL A 143 18.40 -4.30 -0.89
N LYS A 144 19.57 -4.64 -1.45
CA LYS A 144 19.76 -4.71 -2.90
C LYS A 144 18.98 -5.87 -3.50
N MET A 145 17.91 -5.57 -4.23
CA MET A 145 17.12 -6.56 -4.96
C MET A 145 17.80 -6.91 -6.28
N HIS A 146 18.32 -8.14 -6.38
CA HIS A 146 18.90 -8.66 -7.63
C HIS A 146 17.83 -9.00 -8.67
N TYR A 147 16.68 -9.51 -8.21
CA TYR A 147 15.53 -9.85 -9.05
C TYR A 147 14.23 -9.42 -8.38
N LYS A 148 13.24 -9.01 -9.18
CA LYS A 148 11.88 -8.68 -8.73
C LYS A 148 10.87 -9.34 -9.65
N TYR A 149 9.81 -9.89 -9.07
CA TYR A 149 8.73 -10.54 -9.81
C TYR A 149 7.36 -10.06 -9.35
N ASP A 150 6.47 -9.80 -10.30
CA ASP A 150 5.02 -9.81 -10.12
C ASP A 150 4.54 -11.18 -10.58
N LEU A 151 4.01 -12.02 -9.68
CA LEU A 151 3.55 -13.38 -9.97
C LEU A 151 2.04 -13.50 -9.70
N LYS A 152 1.31 -14.16 -10.60
CA LYS A 152 -0.16 -14.31 -10.53
C LYS A 152 -0.66 -15.72 -10.84
N GLY A 153 0.21 -16.65 -11.26
CA GLY A 153 -0.13 -18.02 -11.63
C GLY A 153 -0.83 -18.17 -12.99
N SER A 154 -0.97 -17.09 -13.76
CA SER A 154 -1.51 -17.13 -15.12
C SER A 154 -0.39 -17.00 -16.17
N THR A 155 -0.70 -17.28 -17.44
CA THR A 155 0.29 -17.24 -18.54
C THR A 155 0.05 -16.10 -19.52
N TYR A 156 -1.20 -15.68 -19.72
CA TYR A 156 -1.55 -14.63 -20.67
C TYR A 156 -0.99 -13.26 -20.27
N LYS A 157 -0.16 -12.64 -21.13
CA LYS A 157 0.53 -11.36 -20.89
C LYS A 157 1.38 -11.33 -19.59
N ARG A 158 1.91 -12.48 -19.18
CA ARG A 158 2.78 -12.65 -18.01
C ARG A 158 4.27 -12.74 -18.37
N ARG A 159 4.70 -11.90 -19.32
CA ARG A 159 6.10 -11.55 -19.61
C ARG A 159 6.32 -10.05 -19.41
N ALA A 160 7.49 -9.67 -18.90
CA ALA A 160 7.92 -8.28 -18.82
C ALA A 160 8.00 -7.68 -20.23
N SER A 161 7.54 -6.44 -20.38
CA SER A 161 7.62 -5.74 -21.66
C SER A 161 9.08 -5.41 -22.00
N ARG A 162 9.37 -5.15 -23.27
CA ARG A 162 10.69 -4.70 -23.70
C ARG A 162 11.17 -3.47 -22.91
N LYS A 163 10.29 -2.47 -22.75
CA LYS A 163 10.57 -1.26 -21.97
C LYS A 163 10.88 -1.55 -20.50
N GLU A 164 10.19 -2.52 -19.88
CA GLU A 164 10.47 -2.91 -18.50
C GLU A 164 11.84 -3.58 -18.35
N ARG A 165 12.21 -4.44 -19.32
CA ARG A 165 13.50 -5.14 -19.34
C ARG A 165 14.70 -4.23 -19.56
N GLU A 166 14.49 -3.05 -20.14
CA GLU A 166 15.53 -2.03 -20.33
C GLU A 166 15.84 -1.22 -19.04
N LYS A 167 15.02 -1.35 -17.99
CA LYS A 167 15.30 -0.70 -16.69
C LYS A 167 16.49 -1.34 -15.99
N ALA A 168 17.21 -0.56 -15.17
CA ALA A 168 18.31 -1.06 -14.36
C ALA A 168 17.90 -2.15 -13.35
N CYS A 169 16.65 -2.13 -12.88
CA CYS A 169 16.10 -3.13 -11.98
C CYS A 169 14.67 -3.50 -12.44
N PRO A 170 14.53 -4.39 -13.45
CA PRO A 170 13.25 -4.79 -14.03
C PRO A 170 12.34 -5.51 -13.03
N VAL A 171 11.03 -5.41 -13.24
CA VAL A 171 10.04 -6.30 -12.63
C VAL A 171 9.62 -7.36 -13.66
N TYR A 172 10.06 -8.59 -13.43
CA TYR A 172 9.73 -9.76 -14.24
C TYR A 172 8.34 -10.31 -13.89
N LYS A 173 7.84 -11.23 -14.72
CA LYS A 173 6.54 -11.90 -14.53
C LYS A 173 6.67 -13.42 -14.60
N ASP A 174 5.54 -14.11 -14.50
CA ASP A 174 5.46 -15.58 -14.36
C ASP A 174 6.24 -16.36 -15.41
N LEU A 175 6.10 -16.02 -16.69
CA LEU A 175 6.80 -16.73 -17.77
C LEU A 175 8.29 -16.38 -17.82
N ASP A 176 8.69 -15.19 -17.35
CA ASP A 176 10.10 -14.86 -17.22
C ASP A 176 10.73 -15.65 -16.08
N PHE A 177 10.01 -15.82 -14.96
CA PHE A 177 10.47 -16.63 -13.83
C PHE A 177 10.69 -18.09 -14.22
N GLN A 178 9.74 -18.69 -14.96
CA GLN A 178 9.84 -20.07 -15.44
C GLN A 178 11.02 -20.29 -16.40
N ASP A 179 11.33 -19.32 -17.26
CA ASP A 179 12.44 -19.44 -18.21
C ASP A 179 13.81 -19.24 -17.54
N MET A 180 13.87 -18.44 -16.47
CA MET A 180 15.13 -18.03 -15.83
C MET A 180 15.53 -18.92 -14.65
N HIS A 181 14.56 -19.62 -14.03
CA HIS A 181 14.78 -20.37 -12.80
C HIS A 181 14.02 -21.70 -12.80
N GLU A 182 14.62 -22.73 -12.22
CA GLU A 182 13.96 -24.01 -11.95
C GLU A 182 13.06 -23.97 -10.69
N GLY A 183 13.08 -22.85 -9.96
CA GLY A 183 12.29 -22.64 -8.75
C GLY A 183 13.04 -21.83 -7.69
N LEU A 184 12.40 -21.65 -6.54
CA LEU A 184 13.03 -21.14 -5.33
C LEU A 184 13.21 -22.28 -4.34
N TYR A 185 14.43 -22.46 -3.83
CA TYR A 185 14.74 -23.47 -2.82
C TYR A 185 14.53 -22.88 -1.42
N PHE A 186 13.79 -23.60 -0.59
CA PHE A 186 13.54 -23.28 0.80
C PHE A 186 13.83 -24.51 1.65
N ASP A 187 14.29 -24.31 2.89
CA ASP A 187 14.26 -25.38 3.88
C ASP A 187 12.79 -25.77 4.18
N ALA A 188 12.62 -26.99 4.71
CA ALA A 188 11.29 -27.56 4.91
C ALA A 188 10.40 -26.71 5.83
N ASP A 189 10.98 -26.11 6.88
CA ASP A 189 10.23 -25.32 7.85
C ASP A 189 9.75 -24.00 7.24
N THR A 190 10.63 -23.30 6.52
CA THR A 190 10.28 -22.07 5.79
C THR A 190 9.23 -22.34 4.71
N TYR A 191 9.40 -23.40 3.91
CA TYR A 191 8.43 -23.78 2.89
C TYR A 191 7.05 -24.03 3.49
N ASN A 192 6.99 -24.86 4.54
CA ASN A 192 5.73 -25.21 5.20
C ASN A 192 5.05 -23.97 5.82
N ALA A 193 5.82 -23.08 6.45
CA ALA A 193 5.30 -21.85 7.02
C ALA A 193 4.75 -20.90 5.93
N LEU A 194 5.47 -20.74 4.83
CA LEU A 194 5.08 -19.91 3.69
C LEU A 194 3.79 -20.44 3.05
N MET A 195 3.76 -21.74 2.70
CA MET A 195 2.61 -22.36 2.05
C MET A 195 1.36 -22.36 2.93
N LYS A 196 1.52 -22.63 4.23
CA LYS A 196 0.41 -22.52 5.19
C LYS A 196 -0.16 -21.11 5.24
N THR A 197 0.69 -20.10 5.23
CA THR A 197 0.27 -18.70 5.28
C THR A 197 -0.43 -18.29 3.97
N LEU A 198 0.18 -18.58 2.82
CA LEU A 198 -0.41 -18.34 1.50
C LEU A 198 -1.78 -18.99 1.38
N GLN A 199 -1.92 -20.25 1.79
CA GLN A 199 -3.21 -20.96 1.72
C GLN A 199 -4.28 -20.27 2.59
N ARG A 200 -3.91 -19.75 3.76
CA ARG A 200 -4.84 -19.02 4.62
C ARG A 200 -5.25 -17.68 4.01
N ASP A 201 -4.31 -16.93 3.50
CA ASP A 201 -4.57 -15.61 2.90
C ASP A 201 -5.42 -15.75 1.63
N CYS A 202 -5.12 -16.73 0.76
CA CYS A 202 -5.92 -16.99 -0.45
C CYS A 202 -7.37 -17.42 -0.17
N ARG A 203 -7.67 -18.03 0.99
CA ARG A 203 -9.06 -18.35 1.38
C ARG A 203 -9.86 -17.13 1.84
N LYS A 204 -9.19 -16.01 2.12
CA LYS A 204 -9.80 -14.77 2.62
C LYS A 204 -9.98 -13.71 1.53
N LEU A 205 -9.27 -13.88 0.41
CA LEU A 205 -9.41 -13.09 -0.83
C LEU A 205 -10.58 -13.61 -1.66
#